data_AF-A0A8J3E775-F1
#
_entry.id   AF-A0A8J3E775-F1
#
_cell.length_a   1.000
_cell.length_b   1.000
_cell.length_c   1.000
_cell.angle_alpha   90.00
_cell.angle_beta   90.00
_cell.angle_gamma   90.00
#
_symmetry.space_group_name_H-M   'P 1'
#
loop_
_entity.id
_entity.type
_entity.pdbx_description
1 polymer ?
#
loop_
_entity_poly.entity_id
_entity_poly.type
_entity_poly.pdbx_seq_one_letter_code
_entity_poly.pdbx_strand_id
1 'polypeptide(L)'
;MSLARLRPTVERGDHTMPVVQFITVALPVALGLVMIGTGGANFAGPSLARQNFALWGYPAGFHRVAGSVGVVIGLLLLIPLTSRVGAIASAIFMFAAIATLIRSRDWGHLPAAAILMAASAAAIAIHG
;
A
#
# COMPACT_ATOMS: atom_id res chain seq x y z
N MET A 1 -20.82 -4.46 -60.29
CA MET A 1 -21.06 -3.21 -59.53
C MET A 1 -21.59 -3.60 -58.16
N SER A 2 -20.70 -3.83 -57.18
CA SER A 2 -21.02 -4.38 -55.86
C SER A 2 -20.99 -3.26 -54.83
N LEU A 3 -22.13 -3.01 -54.17
CA LEU A 3 -22.30 -1.91 -53.23
C LEU A 3 -21.51 -2.17 -51.94
N ALA A 4 -20.49 -1.33 -51.74
CA ALA A 4 -19.73 -1.22 -50.50
C ALA A 4 -20.69 -0.94 -49.33
N ARG A 5 -20.85 -1.94 -48.46
CA ARG A 5 -21.61 -1.83 -47.22
C ARG A 5 -20.71 -1.12 -46.20
N LEU A 6 -20.69 0.21 -46.22
CA LEU A 6 -20.07 1.03 -45.19
C LEU A 6 -20.82 0.80 -43.87
N ARG A 7 -20.28 -0.09 -43.03
CA ARG A 7 -20.69 -0.17 -41.63
C ARG A 7 -20.13 1.07 -40.94
N PRO A 8 -20.96 1.90 -40.28
CA PRO A 8 -20.42 2.91 -39.38
C PRO A 8 -19.77 2.16 -38.22
N THR A 9 -18.44 2.25 -38.13
CA THR A 9 -17.70 1.89 -36.92
C THR A 9 -18.19 2.81 -35.82
N VAL A 10 -19.10 2.31 -35.00
CA VAL A 10 -19.40 2.92 -33.71
C VAL A 10 -18.11 2.81 -32.91
N GLU A 11 -17.29 3.86 -32.94
CA GLU A 11 -16.22 4.05 -31.96
C GLU A 11 -16.89 4.17 -30.59
N ARG A 12 -17.02 3.02 -29.93
CA ARG A 12 -17.34 2.96 -28.51
C ARG A 12 -16.14 3.58 -27.79
N GLY A 13 -16.23 4.89 -27.54
CA GLY A 13 -15.24 5.63 -26.76
C GLY A 13 -14.98 4.92 -25.44
N ASP A 14 -13.83 4.24 -25.39
CA ASP A 14 -13.44 3.31 -24.33
C ASP A 14 -12.88 4.07 -23.12
N HIS A 15 -13.64 5.05 -22.60
CA HIS A 15 -13.22 5.90 -21.49
C HIS A 15 -13.17 5.16 -20.15
N THR A 16 -13.73 3.96 -20.09
CA THR A 16 -13.71 3.08 -18.91
C THR A 16 -12.38 2.37 -18.70
N MET A 17 -11.66 2.00 -19.77
CA MET A 17 -10.34 1.36 -19.68
C MET A 17 -9.23 2.26 -19.09
N PRO A 18 -9.11 3.57 -19.40
CA PRO A 18 -8.05 4.40 -18.84
C PRO A 18 -8.21 4.66 -17.35
N VAL A 19 -9.44 4.77 -16.83
CA VAL A 19 -9.68 5.06 -15.40
C VAL A 19 -9.28 3.87 -14.53
N VAL A 20 -9.68 2.65 -14.91
CA VAL A 20 -9.31 1.43 -14.17
C VAL A 20 -7.80 1.23 -14.19
N GLN A 21 -7.18 1.35 -15.36
CA GLN A 21 -5.73 1.26 -15.51
C GLN A 21 -4.98 2.34 -14.72
N PHE A 22 -5.53 3.55 -14.65
CA PHE A 22 -4.97 4.60 -13.82
C PHE A 22 -5.01 4.21 -12.33
N ILE A 23 -6.15 3.69 -11.84
CA ILE A 23 -6.29 3.25 -10.44
C ILE A 23 -5.36 2.07 -10.13
N THR A 24 -5.23 1.11 -11.05
CA THR A 24 -4.39 -0.08 -10.85
C THR A 24 -2.91 0.26 -10.69
N VAL A 25 -2.46 1.38 -11.26
CA VAL A 25 -1.10 1.89 -11.10
C VAL A 25 -1.01 2.87 -9.93
N ALA A 26 -1.95 3.81 -9.82
CA ALA A 26 -1.89 4.89 -8.84
C ALA A 26 -1.99 4.38 -7.39
N LEU A 27 -2.84 3.38 -7.12
CA LEU A 27 -3.04 2.89 -5.76
C LEU A 27 -1.79 2.21 -5.19
N PRO A 28 -1.16 1.21 -5.85
CA PRO A 28 0.09 0.63 -5.34
C PRO A 28 1.21 1.65 -5.24
N VAL A 29 1.30 2.60 -6.18
CA VAL A 29 2.32 3.66 -6.13
C VAL A 29 2.10 4.55 -4.89
N ALA A 30 0.88 5.02 -4.65
CA ALA A 30 0.57 5.85 -3.49
C ALA A 30 0.84 5.10 -2.18
N LEU A 31 0.40 3.84 -2.08
CA LEU A 31 0.68 2.98 -0.93
C LEU A 31 2.18 2.78 -0.73
N GLY A 32 2.92 2.56 -1.81
CA GLY A 32 4.37 2.37 -1.80
C GLY A 32 5.10 3.60 -1.26
N LEU A 33 4.72 4.80 -1.71
CA LEU A 33 5.29 6.06 -1.20
C LEU A 33 5.01 6.25 0.29
N VAL A 34 3.79 5.95 0.75
CA VAL A 34 3.46 6.02 2.19
C VAL A 34 4.27 5.01 2.99
N MET A 35 4.46 3.79 2.48
CA MET A 35 5.26 2.77 3.15
C MET A 35 6.74 3.12 3.21
N ILE A 36 7.30 3.73 2.16
CA ILE A 36 8.67 4.26 2.18
C ILE A 36 8.79 5.42 3.18
N GLY A 37 7.85 6.36 3.18
CA GLY A 37 7.89 7.52 4.09
C GLY A 37 7.79 7.11 5.56
N THR A 38 6.80 6.30 5.89
CA THR A 38 6.59 5.81 7.27
C THR A 38 7.68 4.82 7.71
N GLY A 39 8.08 3.91 6.83
CA GLY A 39 9.19 2.99 7.05
C GLY A 39 10.53 3.72 7.25
N GLY A 40 10.81 4.72 6.41
CA GLY A 40 11.98 5.58 6.52
C GLY A 40 12.00 6.38 7.83
N ALA A 41 10.86 6.94 8.24
CA ALA A 41 10.73 7.62 9.53
C ALA A 41 10.99 6.66 10.71
N ASN A 42 10.43 5.45 10.66
CA ASN A 42 10.70 4.42 11.67
C ASN A 42 12.18 4.00 11.67
N PHE A 43 12.81 3.89 10.51
CA PHE A 43 14.23 3.53 10.38
C PHE A 43 15.15 4.61 10.96
N ALA A 44 14.93 5.87 10.59
CA ALA A 44 15.65 7.02 11.14
C ALA A 44 15.45 7.12 12.67
N GLY A 45 14.25 6.74 13.13
CA GLY A 45 13.92 6.60 14.54
C GLY A 45 14.00 7.92 15.30
N PRO A 46 13.21 8.96 14.94
CA PRO A 46 13.09 10.16 15.76
C PRO A 46 12.59 9.82 17.17
N SER A 47 12.72 10.75 18.12
CA SER A 47 12.33 10.54 19.52
C SER A 47 10.91 9.98 19.66
N LEU A 48 9.94 10.55 18.93
CA LEU A 48 8.55 10.11 18.93
C LEU A 48 8.39 8.66 18.47
N ALA A 49 9.05 8.26 17.38
CA ALA A 49 8.99 6.88 16.88
C ALA A 49 9.56 5.89 17.92
N ARG A 50 10.71 6.21 18.51
CA ARG A 50 11.32 5.34 19.55
C ARG A 50 10.43 5.20 20.78
N GLN A 51 9.81 6.30 21.22
CA GLN A 51 8.87 6.30 22.34
C GLN A 51 7.63 5.46 22.03
N ASN A 52 7.04 5.62 20.84
CA ASN A 52 5.89 4.82 20.42
C ASN A 52 6.20 3.32 20.43
N PHE A 53 7.32 2.90 19.83
CA PHE A 53 7.74 1.50 19.84
C PHE A 53 7.97 0.95 21.25
N ALA A 54 8.52 1.76 22.16
CA ALA A 54 8.67 1.38 23.56
C ALA A 54 7.32 1.22 24.27
N LEU A 55 6.37 2.14 24.04
CA LEU A 55 5.00 2.05 24.58
C LEU A 55 4.23 0.84 24.04
N TRP A 56 4.51 0.45 22.79
CA TRP A 56 3.96 -0.76 22.19
C TRP A 56 4.60 -2.07 22.71
N GLY A 57 5.64 -1.96 23.55
CA GLY A 57 6.31 -3.10 24.20
C GLY A 57 7.37 -3.78 23.33
N TYR A 58 7.86 -3.12 22.27
CA TYR A 58 8.96 -3.64 21.47
C TYR A 58 10.32 -3.37 22.11
N PRO A 59 11.33 -4.24 21.86
CA PRO A 59 12.68 -3.99 22.32
C PRO A 59 13.28 -2.75 21.65
N ALA A 60 14.27 -2.16 22.32
CA ALA A 60 15.00 -1.03 21.78
C ALA A 60 15.57 -1.35 20.39
N GLY A 61 15.44 -0.42 19.44
CA GLY A 61 15.92 -0.57 18.07
C GLY A 61 14.99 -1.33 17.12
N PHE A 62 13.91 -1.98 17.60
CA PHE A 62 12.97 -2.69 16.72
C PHE A 62 12.31 -1.76 15.68
N HIS A 63 12.18 -0.47 15.99
CA HIS A 63 11.74 0.55 15.03
C HIS A 63 12.56 0.55 13.74
N ARG A 64 13.87 0.20 13.79
CA ARG A 64 14.71 0.08 12.59
C ARG A 64 14.37 -1.15 11.75
N VAL A 65 14.07 -2.26 12.40
CA VAL A 65 13.64 -3.49 11.71
C VAL A 65 12.31 -3.25 11.01
N ALA A 66 11.31 -2.78 11.76
CA ALA A 66 10.00 -2.44 11.22
C ALA A 66 10.11 -1.38 10.10
N GLY A 67 10.97 -0.37 10.28
CA GLY A 67 11.23 0.63 9.26
C GLY A 67 11.85 0.07 7.97
N SER A 68 12.86 -0.80 8.11
CA SER A 68 13.50 -1.47 6.96
C SER A 68 12.49 -2.33 6.19
N VAL A 69 11.67 -3.10 6.90
CA VAL A 69 10.60 -3.91 6.30
C VAL A 69 9.60 -3.01 5.56
N GLY A 70 9.16 -1.91 6.18
CA GLY A 70 8.25 -0.95 5.54
C GLY A 70 8.83 -0.34 4.25
N VAL A 71 10.12 0.02 4.25
CA VAL A 71 10.80 0.55 3.04
C VAL A 71 10.87 -0.52 1.95
N VAL A 72 11.25 -1.76 2.28
CA VAL A 72 11.30 -2.85 1.29
C VAL A 72 9.92 -3.13 0.70
N ILE A 73 8.87 -3.18 1.53
CA ILE A 73 7.48 -3.32 1.07
C ILE A 73 7.11 -2.19 0.12
N GLY A 74 7.45 -0.95 0.47
CA GLY A 74 7.17 0.19 -0.38
C GLY A 74 7.91 0.16 -1.71
N LEU A 75 9.16 -0.30 -1.75
CA LEU A 75 9.90 -0.50 -3.00
C LEU A 75 9.27 -1.60 -3.88
N LEU A 76 8.82 -2.70 -3.27
CA LEU A 76 8.12 -3.77 -4.01
C LEU A 76 6.83 -3.28 -4.66
N LEU A 77 6.12 -2.36 -4.01
CA LEU A 77 4.89 -1.73 -4.51
C LEU A 77 5.11 -0.78 -5.69
N LEU A 78 6.30 -0.15 -5.78
CA LEU A 78 6.61 0.79 -6.87
C LEU A 78 6.99 0.10 -8.18
N ILE A 79 7.41 -1.17 -8.14
CA ILE A 79 7.83 -1.92 -9.31
C ILE A 79 6.64 -2.77 -9.80
N PRO A 80 6.09 -2.54 -11.01
CA PRO A 80 4.90 -3.23 -11.49
C PRO A 80 4.99 -4.76 -11.41
N LEU A 81 6.18 -5.32 -11.68
CA LEU A 81 6.44 -6.76 -11.65
C LEU A 81 6.30 -7.37 -10.24
N THR A 82 6.60 -6.60 -9.18
CA THR A 82 6.57 -7.08 -7.79
C THR A 82 5.42 -6.50 -6.97
N SER A 83 4.61 -5.61 -7.57
CA SER A 83 3.57 -4.86 -6.87
C SER A 83 2.58 -5.77 -6.13
N ARG A 84 2.18 -6.90 -6.73
CA ARG A 84 1.31 -7.88 -6.07
C ARG A 84 1.92 -8.47 -4.80
N VAL A 85 3.22 -8.80 -4.83
CA VAL A 85 3.95 -9.30 -3.67
C VAL A 85 4.06 -8.20 -2.61
N GLY A 86 4.35 -6.97 -3.02
CA GLY A 86 4.37 -5.80 -2.15
C GLY A 86 3.03 -5.56 -1.43
N ALA A 87 1.90 -5.69 -2.15
CA ALA A 87 0.56 -5.52 -1.59
C ALA A 87 0.22 -6.58 -0.53
N ILE A 88 0.56 -7.85 -0.78
CA ILE A 88 0.40 -8.94 0.18
C ILE A 88 1.28 -8.71 1.41
N ALA A 89 2.54 -8.36 1.22
CA ALA A 89 3.46 -8.08 2.31
C ALA A 89 3.00 -6.86 3.15
N SER A 90 2.49 -5.81 2.51
CA SER A 90 1.88 -4.65 3.16
C SER A 90 0.69 -5.04 4.02
N ALA A 91 -0.21 -5.89 3.51
CA ALA A 91 -1.36 -6.36 4.28
C ALA A 91 -0.94 -7.15 5.54
N ILE A 92 0.04 -8.04 5.42
CA ILE A 92 0.59 -8.80 6.55
C ILE A 92 1.22 -7.84 7.58
N PHE A 93 2.00 -6.87 7.11
CA PHE A 93 2.67 -5.89 7.96
C PHE A 93 1.66 -4.98 8.70
N MET A 94 0.61 -4.52 8.00
CA MET A 94 -0.48 -3.74 8.59
C MET A 94 -1.32 -4.55 9.57
N PHE A 95 -1.56 -5.83 9.29
CA PHE A 95 -2.24 -6.72 10.23
C PHE A 95 -1.45 -6.85 11.56
N ALA A 96 -0.13 -7.06 11.48
CA ALA A 96 0.74 -7.10 12.65
C ALA A 96 0.76 -5.74 13.40
N ALA A 97 0.75 -4.62 12.67
CA ALA A 97 0.67 -3.29 13.25
C ALA A 97 -0.67 -3.09 13.99
N ILE A 98 -1.80 -3.42 13.38
CA ILE A 98 -3.14 -3.32 14.01
C ILE A 98 -3.20 -4.19 15.27
N ALA A 99 -2.73 -5.44 15.20
CA ALA A 99 -2.68 -6.32 16.36
C ALA A 99 -1.84 -5.71 17.51
N THR A 100 -0.73 -5.07 17.17
CA THR A 100 0.10 -4.31 18.13
C THR A 100 -0.70 -3.17 18.76
N LEU A 101 -1.33 -2.32 17.95
CA LEU A 101 -2.05 -1.14 18.42
C LEU A 101 -3.23 -1.50 19.32
N ILE A 102 -3.97 -2.57 18.99
CA ILE A 102 -5.04 -3.09 19.84
C ILE A 102 -4.47 -3.59 21.18
N ARG A 103 -3.38 -4.37 21.15
CA ARG A 103 -2.72 -4.89 22.36
C ARG A 103 -2.19 -3.77 23.26
N SER A 104 -1.61 -2.72 22.67
CA SER A 104 -1.10 -1.56 23.39
C SER A 104 -2.16 -0.51 23.71
N ARG A 105 -3.42 -0.72 23.29
CA ARG A 105 -4.55 0.22 23.43
C ARG A 105 -4.28 1.60 22.83
N ASP A 106 -3.52 1.64 21.73
CA ASP A 106 -3.20 2.87 21.01
C ASP A 106 -4.25 3.14 19.92
N TRP A 107 -5.35 3.74 20.36
CA TRP A 107 -6.48 4.10 19.49
C TRP A 107 -6.17 5.29 18.57
N GLY A 108 -5.12 6.06 18.85
CA GLY A 108 -4.74 7.22 18.06
C GLY A 108 -4.15 6.83 16.69
N HIS A 109 -3.35 5.75 16.66
CA HIS A 109 -2.74 5.28 15.42
C HIS A 109 -3.61 4.24 14.66
N LEU A 110 -4.62 3.68 15.32
CA LEU A 110 -5.43 2.60 14.76
C LEU A 110 -6.18 2.99 13.47
N PRO A 111 -6.80 4.17 13.33
CA PRO A 111 -7.50 4.56 12.11
C PRO A 111 -6.56 4.59 10.89
N ALA A 112 -5.36 5.15 11.05
CA ALA A 112 -4.36 5.21 9.97
C ALA A 112 -3.93 3.80 9.55
N ALA A 113 -3.66 2.90 10.51
CA ALA A 113 -3.31 1.52 10.22
C ALA A 113 -4.45 0.76 9.52
N ALA A 114 -5.71 0.99 9.91
CA ALA A 114 -6.88 0.38 9.28
C ALA A 114 -7.07 0.85 7.83
N ILE A 115 -6.86 2.15 7.55
CA ILE A 115 -6.92 2.69 6.19
C ILE A 115 -5.84 2.05 5.31
N LEU A 116 -4.61 1.94 5.80
CA LEU A 116 -3.51 1.30 5.07
C LEU A 116 -3.74 -0.20 4.85
N MET A 117 -4.37 -0.88 5.81
CA MET A 117 -4.81 -2.26 5.65
C MET A 117 -5.85 -2.39 4.53
N ALA A 118 -6.87 -1.52 4.53
CA ALA A 118 -7.89 -1.51 3.49
C ALA A 118 -7.30 -1.20 2.10
N ALA A 119 -6.39 -0.23 2.00
CA ALA A 119 -5.67 0.08 0.77
C ALA A 119 -4.84 -1.11 0.27
N SER A 120 -4.18 -1.84 1.19
CA SER A 120 -3.42 -3.05 0.85
C SER A 120 -4.33 -4.15 0.32
N ALA A 121 -5.49 -4.37 0.95
CA ALA A 121 -6.49 -5.33 0.49
C ALA A 121 -7.06 -4.96 -0.89
N ALA A 122 -7.35 -3.68 -1.13
CA ALA A 122 -7.78 -3.19 -2.43
C ALA A 122 -6.70 -3.39 -3.51
N ALA A 123 -5.43 -3.09 -3.20
CA ALA A 123 -4.32 -3.32 -4.11
C ALA A 123 -4.15 -4.82 -4.47
N ILE A 124 -4.36 -5.73 -3.50
CA ILE A 124 -4.36 -7.19 -3.77
C ILE A 124 -5.50 -7.55 -4.74
N ALA A 125 -6.70 -7.04 -4.50
CA ALA A 125 -7.89 -7.35 -5.31
C ALA A 125 -7.74 -6.88 -6.76
N ILE A 126 -7.01 -5.78 -7.01
CA ILE A 126 -6.76 -5.24 -8.35
C ILE A 126 -5.69 -6.02 -9.12
N HIS A 127 -4.81 -6.74 -8.42
CA HIS A 127 -3.81 -7.63 -9.03
C HIS A 127 -4.30 -9.08 -9.22
N GLY A 128 -5.55 -9.37 -8.84
CA GLY A 128 -6.20 -10.67 -9.02
C GLY A 128 -6.79 -10.82 -10.41
#